data_AF-A0A8I2ZV54-F1
#
_entry.id   AF-A0A8I2ZV54-F1
#
_cell.length_a   1.000
_cell.length_b   1.000
_cell.length_c   1.000
_cell.angle_alpha   90.00
_cell.angle_beta   90.00
_cell.angle_gamma   90.00
#
_symmetry.space_group_name_H-M   'P 1'
#
loop_
_entity.id
_entity.type
_entity.pdbx_description
1 polymer ?
#
loop_
_entity_poly.entity_id
_entity_poly.type
_entity_poly.pdbx_seq_one_letter_code
_entity_poly.pdbx_strand_id
1 'polypeptide(L)'
;MRGFSFLALSHAAMAHPVKEFRLPTIVFIPGAWHGPWAFDTVRKNLESHGYPASATTLASLANLDSDGGMCEDAASIRTELEGLIERGNEVVVVAHLYGGVPSSNAVKSSLSRTRLQRETMEAW
;
A
#
# COMPACT_ATOMS: atom_id res chain seq x y z
N MET A 1 -61.58 5.97 19.89
CA MET A 1 -60.16 5.78 20.23
C MET A 1 -59.56 4.68 19.39
N ARG A 2 -58.83 5.01 18.32
CA ARG A 2 -57.80 4.16 17.68
C ARG A 2 -56.81 5.09 17.01
N GLY A 3 -55.66 5.29 17.65
CA GLY A 3 -54.54 6.05 17.08
C GLY A 3 -53.80 5.19 16.08
N PHE A 4 -53.58 5.69 14.87
CA PHE A 4 -52.65 5.08 13.92
C PHE A 4 -51.25 5.64 14.20
N SER A 5 -50.36 4.76 14.68
CA SER A 5 -48.94 5.05 14.80
C SER A 5 -48.30 4.88 13.42
N PHE A 6 -47.73 5.95 12.86
CA PHE A 6 -46.89 5.86 11.68
C PHE A 6 -45.46 5.53 12.12
N LEU A 7 -45.02 4.31 11.83
CA LEU A 7 -43.63 3.89 11.95
C LEU A 7 -42.85 4.57 10.83
N ALA A 8 -41.99 5.54 11.17
CA ALA A 8 -41.07 6.13 10.20
C ALA A 8 -39.98 5.10 9.87
N LEU A 9 -40.01 4.53 8.65
CA LEU A 9 -38.88 3.79 8.11
C LEU A 9 -37.75 4.79 7.81
N SER A 10 -36.74 4.81 8.67
CA SER A 10 -35.49 5.51 8.40
C SER A 10 -34.79 4.81 7.25
N HIS A 11 -34.81 5.41 6.06
CA HIS A 11 -33.89 5.04 4.98
C HIS A 11 -32.52 5.63 5.33
N ALA A 12 -31.76 4.91 6.15
CA ALA A 12 -30.32 5.07 6.15
C ALA A 12 -29.84 4.57 4.78
N ALA A 13 -29.83 5.48 3.80
CA ALA A 13 -29.14 5.27 2.55
C ALA A 13 -27.69 4.89 2.90
N MET A 14 -27.33 3.66 2.57
CA MET A 14 -25.94 3.19 2.58
C MET A 14 -25.18 4.07 1.59
N ALA A 15 -24.65 5.20 2.08
CA ALA A 15 -23.73 6.00 1.33
C ALA A 15 -22.54 5.10 1.02
N HIS A 16 -22.37 4.74 -0.25
CA HIS A 16 -21.09 4.18 -0.69
C HIS A 16 -20.01 5.20 -0.31
N PRO A 17 -18.97 4.80 0.43
CA PRO A 17 -17.93 5.73 0.83
C PRO A 17 -17.33 6.32 -0.44
N VAL A 18 -17.43 7.64 -0.60
CA VAL A 18 -16.75 8.37 -1.67
C VAL A 18 -15.27 8.14 -1.46
N LYS A 19 -14.62 7.48 -2.42
CA LYS A 19 -13.16 7.32 -2.41
C LYS A 19 -12.55 8.71 -2.51
N GLU A 20 -12.04 9.24 -1.39
CA GLU A 20 -11.32 10.50 -1.42
C GLU A 20 -10.14 10.39 -2.37
N PHE A 21 -10.00 11.37 -3.27
CA PHE A 21 -8.87 11.46 -4.18
C PHE A 21 -7.65 11.98 -3.40
N ARG A 22 -6.95 11.05 -2.75
CA ARG A 22 -5.64 11.29 -2.12
C ARG A 22 -4.55 10.86 -3.09
N LEU A 23 -3.44 11.61 -3.12
CA LEU A 23 -2.25 11.19 -3.85
C LEU A 23 -1.73 9.86 -3.28
N PRO A 24 -1.19 8.97 -4.12
CA PRO A 24 -0.67 7.69 -3.66
C PRO A 24 0.54 7.88 -2.74
N THR A 25 0.70 6.97 -1.80
CA THR A 25 1.95 6.84 -1.03
C THR A 25 2.99 6.14 -1.88
N ILE A 26 4.15 6.75 -2.04
CA ILE A 26 5.29 6.18 -2.76
C ILE A 26 6.18 5.43 -1.77
N VAL A 27 6.34 4.12 -1.95
CA VAL A 27 7.15 3.26 -1.07
C VAL A 27 8.41 2.83 -1.83
N PHE A 28 9.56 3.28 -1.36
CA PHE A 28 10.86 2.95 -1.96
C PHE A 28 11.47 1.70 -1.32
N ILE A 29 11.82 0.73 -2.14
CA ILE A 29 12.51 -0.50 -1.70
C ILE A 29 13.95 -0.45 -2.20
N PRO A 30 14.95 -0.34 -1.29
CA PRO A 30 16.35 -0.24 -1.67
C PRO A 30 16.90 -1.53 -2.29
N GLY A 31 18.02 -1.38 -3.01
CA GLY A 31 18.82 -2.49 -3.50
C GLY A 31 19.81 -3.00 -2.45
N ALA A 32 20.60 -4.00 -2.83
CA ALA A 32 21.66 -4.55 -1.98
C ALA A 32 22.59 -3.43 -1.50
N TRP A 33 22.98 -3.51 -0.22
CA TRP A 33 23.84 -2.55 0.48
C TRP A 33 23.29 -1.11 0.61
N HIS A 34 22.04 -0.86 0.22
CA HIS A 34 21.39 0.45 0.37
C HIS A 34 20.30 0.39 1.45
N GLY A 35 20.12 1.50 2.17
CA GLY A 35 19.02 1.67 3.11
C GLY A 35 18.11 2.84 2.70
N PRO A 36 17.15 3.22 3.58
CA PRO A 36 16.25 4.34 3.34
C PRO A 36 16.94 5.65 2.96
N TRP A 37 18.13 5.88 3.52
CA TRP A 37 18.98 7.05 3.28
C TRP A 37 19.26 7.31 1.80
N ALA A 38 19.27 6.26 0.96
CA ALA A 38 19.52 6.39 -0.48
C ALA A 38 18.42 7.18 -1.21
N PHE A 39 17.24 7.31 -0.60
CA PHE A 39 16.07 7.97 -1.19
C PHE A 39 15.69 9.28 -0.51
N ASP A 40 16.43 9.75 0.49
CA ASP A 40 16.03 10.93 1.28
C ASP A 40 15.80 12.17 0.42
N THR A 41 16.67 12.43 -0.56
CA THR A 41 16.53 13.58 -1.47
C THR A 41 15.27 13.50 -2.32
N VAL A 42 14.99 12.34 -2.92
CA VAL A 42 13.81 12.17 -3.78
C VAL A 42 12.52 12.16 -2.97
N ARG A 43 12.53 11.56 -1.77
CA ARG A 43 11.39 11.57 -0.85
C ARG A 43 11.03 12.99 -0.41
N LYS A 44 12.01 13.79 0.00
CA LYS A 44 11.78 15.21 0.34
C LYS A 44 11.21 16.00 -0.84
N ASN A 45 11.69 15.72 -2.06
CA ASN A 45 11.15 16.36 -3.25
C ASN A 45 9.69 15.95 -3.53
N LEU A 46 9.35 14.67 -3.42
CA LEU A 46 7.98 14.17 -3.58
C LEU A 46 7.03 14.74 -2.51
N GLU A 47 7.47 14.75 -1.25
CA GLU A 47 6.73 15.32 -0.13
C GLU A 47 6.46 16.81 -0.34
N SER A 48 7.40 17.57 -0.89
CA SER A 48 7.20 18.99 -1.24
C SER A 48 6.13 19.23 -2.32
N HIS A 49 5.78 18.19 -3.10
CA HIS A 49 4.69 18.19 -4.08
C HIS A 49 3.42 17.49 -3.57
N GLY A 50 3.36 17.15 -2.27
CA GLY A 50 2.20 16.55 -1.64
C GLY A 50 2.09 15.03 -1.77
N TYR A 51 3.09 14.35 -2.33
CA TYR A 51 3.14 12.88 -2.36
C TYR A 51 3.72 12.34 -1.05
N PRO A 52 2.95 11.58 -0.24
CA PRO A 52 3.52 10.87 0.90
C PRO A 52 4.57 9.87 0.42
N ALA A 53 5.74 9.81 1.08
CA ALA A 53 6.83 8.95 0.65
C ALA A 53 7.55 8.23 1.81
N SER A 54 7.63 6.90 1.76
CA SER A 54 8.41 6.08 2.71
C SER A 54 9.53 5.33 2.00
N ALA A 55 10.52 4.87 2.75
CA ALA A 55 11.52 3.92 2.27
C ALA A 55 11.74 2.84 3.34
N THR A 56 11.74 1.58 2.90
CA THR A 56 11.86 0.41 3.78
C THR A 56 13.32 0.09 4.07
N THR A 57 13.60 -0.43 5.28
CA THR A 57 14.87 -1.11 5.56
C THR A 57 14.65 -2.61 5.35
N LEU A 58 15.39 -3.22 4.43
CA LEU A 58 15.34 -4.66 4.19
C LEU A 58 15.78 -5.43 5.45
N ALA A 59 15.11 -6.53 5.77
CA ALA A 59 15.40 -7.36 6.93
C ALA A 59 16.83 -7.92 6.87
N SER A 60 17.28 -8.30 5.67
CA SER A 60 18.64 -8.74 5.38
C SER A 60 19.71 -7.67 5.67
N LEU A 61 19.36 -6.38 5.61
CA LEU A 61 20.26 -5.29 5.99
C LEU A 61 20.14 -4.92 7.47
N ALA A 62 18.93 -5.02 8.04
CA ALA A 62 18.67 -4.68 9.43
C ALA A 62 19.31 -5.67 10.42
N ASN A 63 19.51 -6.93 10.01
CA ASN A 63 20.12 -7.96 10.83
C ASN A 63 21.13 -8.80 10.05
N LEU A 64 22.37 -8.32 10.02
CA LEU A 64 23.49 -8.96 9.31
C LEU A 64 23.90 -10.32 9.92
N ASP A 65 23.51 -10.60 11.17
CA ASP A 65 23.85 -11.83 11.89
C ASP A 65 22.75 -12.91 11.79
N SER A 66 21.60 -12.58 11.18
CA SER A 66 20.54 -13.55 10.91
C SER A 66 20.69 -14.18 9.53
N ASP A 67 20.16 -15.40 9.36
CA ASP A 67 19.94 -16.03 8.04
C ASP A 67 18.89 -15.29 7.18
N GLY A 68 18.66 -14.00 7.44
CA GLY A 68 17.67 -13.17 6.75
C GLY A 68 18.01 -13.07 5.26
N GLY A 69 17.09 -13.57 4.43
CA GLY A 69 17.23 -13.58 2.99
C GLY A 69 16.02 -12.94 2.30
N MET A 70 15.87 -13.30 1.03
CA MET A 70 14.84 -12.74 0.15
C MET A 70 13.41 -12.96 0.69
N CYS A 71 13.16 -14.05 1.42
CA CYS A 71 11.85 -14.35 1.99
C CYS A 71 11.48 -13.41 3.14
N GLU A 72 12.43 -13.13 4.03
CA GLU A 72 12.29 -12.21 5.16
C GLU A 72 12.12 -10.77 4.66
N ASP A 73 12.88 -10.39 3.64
CA ASP A 73 12.72 -9.11 2.95
C ASP A 73 11.32 -8.99 2.33
N ALA A 74 10.85 -10.03 1.65
CA ALA A 74 9.51 -10.04 1.07
C ALA A 74 8.40 -9.97 2.14
N ALA A 75 8.58 -10.63 3.28
CA ALA A 75 7.63 -10.57 4.40
C ALA A 75 7.58 -9.17 5.01
N SER A 76 8.74 -8.56 5.26
CA SER A 76 8.84 -7.19 5.79
C SER A 76 8.16 -6.17 4.87
N ILE A 77 8.46 -6.21 3.57
CA ILE A 77 7.81 -5.35 2.57
C ILE A 77 6.29 -5.57 2.58
N ARG A 78 5.85 -6.82 2.58
CA ARG A 78 4.41 -7.16 2.56
C ARG A 78 3.68 -6.56 3.76
N THR A 79 4.24 -6.67 4.96
CA THR A 79 3.66 -6.09 6.17
C THR A 79 3.51 -4.57 6.08
N GLU A 80 4.52 -3.86 5.56
CA GLU A 80 4.42 -2.41 5.36
C GLU A 80 3.32 -2.04 4.36
N LEU A 81 3.24 -2.74 3.22
CA LEU A 81 2.23 -2.51 2.19
C LEU A 81 0.82 -2.82 2.70
N GLU A 82 0.62 -3.95 3.38
CA GLU A 82 -0.69 -4.34 3.95
C GLU A 82 -1.18 -3.27 4.94
N GLY A 83 -0.31 -2.78 5.84
CA GLY A 83 -0.68 -1.73 6.78
C GLY A 83 -1.05 -0.39 6.11
N LEU A 84 -0.38 -0.02 5.01
CA LEU A 84 -0.76 1.17 4.23
C LEU A 84 -2.12 1.00 3.55
N ILE A 85 -2.37 -0.16 2.96
CA ILE A 85 -3.60 -0.49 2.25
C ILE A 85 -4.79 -0.58 3.21
N GLU A 86 -4.62 -1.18 4.39
CA GLU A 86 -5.66 -1.26 5.43
C GLU A 86 -6.11 0.12 5.92
N ARG A 87 -5.21 1.11 5.91
CA ARG A 87 -5.54 2.52 6.19
C ARG A 87 -6.23 3.24 5.02
N GLY A 88 -6.55 2.52 3.95
CA GLY A 88 -7.22 3.05 2.76
C GLY A 88 -6.29 3.79 1.80
N ASN A 89 -4.97 3.66 1.93
CA ASN A 89 -4.03 4.34 1.04
C ASN A 89 -3.87 3.60 -0.28
N GLU A 90 -3.77 4.36 -1.36
CA GLU A 90 -3.17 3.86 -2.60
C GLU A 90 -1.66 3.85 -2.47
N VAL A 91 -1.01 2.79 -2.95
CA VAL A 91 0.43 2.62 -2.82
C VAL A 91 1.07 2.40 -4.20
N VAL A 92 2.19 3.08 -4.44
CA VAL A 92 3.09 2.85 -5.58
C VAL A 92 4.42 2.36 -5.03
N VAL A 93 4.84 1.17 -5.44
CA VAL A 93 6.12 0.59 -5.03
C VAL A 93 7.20 0.93 -6.06
N VAL A 94 8.30 1.51 -5.60
CA VAL A 94 9.48 1.82 -6.42
C VAL A 94 10.65 0.97 -5.92
N ALA A 95 10.96 -0.10 -6.64
CA ALA A 95 11.98 -1.06 -6.25
C ALA A 95 13.28 -0.85 -7.03
N HIS A 96 14.42 -0.76 -6.33
CA HIS A 96 15.74 -0.57 -6.93
C HIS A 96 16.59 -1.85 -6.86
N LEU A 97 17.12 -2.29 -8.00
CA LEU A 97 18.01 -3.46 -8.13
C LEU A 97 17.48 -4.69 -7.37
N TYR A 98 18.27 -5.24 -6.45
CA TYR A 98 17.92 -6.39 -5.63
C TYR A 98 16.53 -6.24 -4.99
N GLY A 99 16.15 -5.03 -4.56
CA GLY A 99 14.84 -4.76 -3.97
C GLY A 99 13.66 -5.13 -4.85
N GLY A 100 13.86 -5.24 -6.17
CA GLY A 100 12.86 -5.78 -7.10
C GLY A 100 12.47 -7.23 -6.79
N VAL A 101 13.43 -8.08 -6.42
CA VAL A 101 13.20 -9.51 -6.16
C VAL A 101 12.25 -9.75 -4.97
N PRO A 102 12.51 -9.23 -3.75
CA PRO A 102 11.59 -9.39 -2.65
C PRO A 102 10.29 -8.59 -2.86
N SER A 103 10.32 -7.45 -3.55
CA SER A 103 9.10 -6.69 -3.89
C SER A 103 8.14 -7.49 -4.76
N SER A 104 8.63 -8.18 -5.79
CA SER A 104 7.80 -9.04 -6.65
C SER A 104 7.18 -10.21 -5.87
N ASN A 105 7.86 -10.72 -4.84
CA ASN A 105 7.31 -11.75 -3.95
C ASN A 105 6.32 -11.17 -2.92
N ALA A 106 6.53 -9.93 -2.49
CA ALA A 106 5.70 -9.25 -1.50
C ALA A 106 4.34 -8.80 -2.06
N VAL A 107 4.31 -8.30 -3.30
CA VAL A 107 3.08 -7.79 -3.92
C VAL A 107 2.23 -8.96 -4.44
N LYS A 108 1.19 -9.32 -3.69
CA LYS A 108 0.19 -10.29 -4.16
C LYS A 108 -0.63 -9.68 -5.29
N SER A 109 -1.09 -10.50 -6.22
CA SER A 109 -1.98 -10.06 -7.31
C SER A 109 -3.27 -9.39 -6.80
N SER A 110 -3.77 -9.83 -5.63
CA SER A 110 -4.92 -9.24 -4.93
C SER A 110 -4.69 -7.80 -4.44
N LEU A 111 -3.43 -7.36 -4.35
CA LEU A 111 -3.05 -6.02 -3.94
C LEU A 111 -2.74 -5.11 -5.14
N SER A 112 -2.72 -5.65 -6.36
CA SER A 112 -2.35 -4.92 -7.58
C SER A 112 -3.57 -4.33 -8.30
N ARG A 113 -3.51 -3.04 -8.67
CA ARG A 113 -4.55 -2.37 -9.44
C ARG A 113 -4.80 -3.00 -10.82
N THR A 114 -3.78 -3.62 -11.41
CA THR A 114 -3.85 -4.33 -12.69
C THR A 114 -4.93 -5.42 -12.70
N ARG A 115 -5.21 -6.07 -11.57
CA ARG A 115 -6.28 -7.07 -11.46
C ARG A 115 -7.65 -6.45 -11.21
N LEU A 116 -7.73 -5.44 -10.34
CA LEU A 116 -8.98 -4.73 -10.05
C LEU A 116 -9.59 -4.13 -11.33
N GLN A 117 -8.75 -3.64 -12.25
CA GLN A 117 -9.21 -3.17 -13.56
C GLN A 117 -9.68 -4.30 -14.49
N ARG A 118 -9.03 -5.47 -14.47
CA ARG A 118 -9.46 -6.64 -15.27
C ARG A 118 -10.80 -7.22 -14.81
N GLU A 119 -11.01 -7.36 -13.50
CA GLU A 119 -12.28 -7.85 -12.95
C GLU A 119 -13.44 -6.90 -13.27
N THR A 120 -13.19 -5.58 -13.31
CA THR A 120 -14.20 -4.61 -13.77
C THR A 120 -14.42 -4.59 -15.29
N MET A 121 -13.48 -5.10 -16.10
CA MET A 121 -13.59 -5.13 -17.56
C MET A 121 -14.20 -6.43 -18.09
N GLU A 122 -14.11 -7.53 -17.34
CA GLU A 122 -14.75 -8.82 -17.69
C GLU A 122 -16.20 -8.94 -17.17
N ALA A 123 -16.66 -7.95 -16.39
CA ALA A 123 -18.02 -7.89 -15.85
C ALA A 123 -19.03 -7.18 -16.77
N TRP A 124 -18.68 -6.94 -18.04
CA TRP A 124 -19.55 -6.30 -19.06
C TRP A 124 -19.61 -7.11 -20.35
#